data_AF-A0A1G2HSY7-F1
#
_entry.id   AF-A0A1G2HSY7-F1
#
_cell.length_a   1.000
_cell.length_b   1.000
_cell.length_c   1.000
_cell.angle_alpha   90.00
_cell.angle_beta   90.00
_cell.angle_gamma   90.00
#
_symmetry.space_group_name_H-M   'P 1'
#
loop_
_entity.id
_entity.type
_entity.pdbx_description
1 polymer ?
#
loop_
_entity_poly.entity_id
_entity_poly.type
_entity_poly.pdbx_seq_one_letter_code
_entity_poly.pdbx_strand_id
1 'polypeptide(L)'
;MISKMQKTWLWIFGGMFVIPEILWSPIVNLYYEFYQSSYSGNVKPFRDNFLQNSDNLNYLKFVICFQFIGVIFLLLFWLINKRNMDSQLVFWIILLLCLSIASVSFLAATFALTFNPNFVL
;
A
#
# COMPACT_ATOMS: atom_id res chain seq x y z
N MET A 1 -14.71 24.35 -0.87
CA MET A 1 -15.35 23.57 0.21
C MET A 1 -15.65 22.16 -0.29
N ILE A 2 -15.05 21.13 0.29
CA ILE A 2 -15.30 19.72 -0.09
C ILE A 2 -16.72 19.32 0.28
N SER A 3 -17.43 18.63 -0.61
CA SER A 3 -18.77 18.11 -0.31
C SER A 3 -18.71 16.97 0.71
N LYS A 4 -19.79 16.76 1.48
CA LYS A 4 -19.86 15.65 2.44
C LYS A 4 -19.58 14.30 1.78
N MET A 5 -20.08 14.09 0.55
CA MET A 5 -19.82 12.85 -0.20
C MET A 5 -18.36 12.71 -0.62
N GLN A 6 -17.72 13.79 -1.09
CA GLN A 6 -16.29 13.80 -1.44
C GLN A 6 -15.42 13.43 -0.25
N LYS A 7 -15.74 13.95 0.94
CA LYS A 7 -15.04 13.59 2.18
C LYS A 7 -15.16 12.11 2.48
N THR A 8 -16.37 11.53 2.34
CA THR A 8 -16.59 10.09 2.56
C THR A 8 -15.77 9.23 1.61
N TRP A 9 -15.73 9.56 0.32
CA TRP A 9 -14.93 8.82 -0.66
C TRP A 9 -13.43 8.87 -0.35
N LEU A 10 -12.91 10.02 0.10
CA LEU A 10 -11.52 10.15 0.51
C LEU A 10 -11.19 9.24 1.71
N TRP A 11 -12.09 9.15 2.69
CA TRP A 11 -11.95 8.22 3.82
C TRP A 11 -12.01 6.76 3.38
N ILE A 12 -12.87 6.41 2.43
CA ILE A 12 -12.97 5.04 1.91
C ILE A 12 -11.66 4.66 1.22
N PHE A 13 -11.19 5.45 0.26
CA PHE A 13 -9.96 5.14 -0.48
C PHE A 13 -8.72 5.17 0.42
N GLY A 14 -8.65 6.12 1.35
CA GLY A 14 -7.60 6.15 2.36
C GLY A 14 -7.64 4.94 3.27
N GLY A 15 -8.84 4.56 3.73
CA GLY A 15 -9.05 3.37 4.56
C GLY A 15 -8.66 2.08 3.87
N MET A 16 -8.92 1.94 2.56
CA MET A 16 -8.52 0.76 1.78
C MET A 16 -7.00 0.51 1.80
N PHE A 17 -6.20 1.58 1.92
CA PHE A 17 -4.75 1.45 2.10
C PHE A 17 -4.35 1.31 3.57
N VAL A 18 -4.87 2.19 4.43
CA VAL A 18 -4.44 2.33 5.82
C VAL A 18 -4.88 1.16 6.69
N ILE A 19 -6.08 0.62 6.50
CA ILE A 19 -6.62 -0.46 7.35
C ILE A 19 -5.76 -1.73 7.24
N PRO A 20 -5.46 -2.27 6.04
CA PRO A 20 -4.63 -3.46 5.97
C PRO A 20 -3.18 -3.20 6.41
N GLU A 21 -2.66 -1.98 6.22
CA GLU A 21 -1.31 -1.62 6.63
C GLU A 21 -1.16 -1.56 8.15
N ILE A 22 -2.17 -1.05 8.86
CA ILE A 22 -2.16 -1.02 10.33
C ILE A 22 -2.42 -2.41 10.91
N LEU A 23 -3.32 -3.21 10.32
CA LEU A 23 -3.69 -4.50 10.90
C LEU A 23 -2.61 -5.56 10.68
N TRP A 24 -2.04 -5.62 9.49
CA TRP A 24 -1.12 -6.70 9.10
C TRP A 24 0.21 -6.23 8.54
N SER A 25 0.35 -4.93 8.22
CA SER A 25 1.59 -4.33 7.72
C SER A 25 2.24 -5.09 6.54
N PRO A 26 1.46 -5.50 5.53
CA PRO A 26 1.97 -6.32 4.42
C PRO A 26 3.06 -5.62 3.62
N ILE A 27 2.97 -4.30 3.40
CA ILE A 27 3.96 -3.56 2.63
C ILE A 27 5.22 -3.35 3.46
N VAL A 28 5.09 -2.86 4.70
CA VAL A 28 6.25 -2.67 5.60
C VAL A 28 6.99 -3.97 5.84
N ASN A 29 6.29 -5.08 6.09
CA ASN A 29 6.95 -6.36 6.29
C ASN A 29 7.69 -6.82 5.04
N LEU A 30 7.09 -6.72 3.84
CA LEU A 30 7.77 -7.08 2.59
C LEU A 30 9.06 -6.29 2.38
N TYR A 31 9.02 -4.98 2.61
CA TYR A 31 10.21 -4.13 2.50
C TYR A 31 11.27 -4.49 3.54
N TYR A 32 10.84 -4.75 4.78
CA TYR A 32 11.74 -5.15 5.86
C TYR A 32 12.44 -6.47 5.57
N GLU A 33 11.69 -7.48 5.12
CA GLU A 33 12.21 -8.80 4.75
C GLU A 33 13.15 -8.70 3.55
N PHE A 34 12.80 -7.91 2.54
CA PHE A 34 13.67 -7.67 1.39
C PHE A 34 14.99 -7.02 1.82
N TYR A 35 14.93 -5.98 2.67
CA TYR A 35 16.13 -5.37 3.23
C TYR A 35 16.97 -6.37 4.02
N GLN A 36 16.35 -7.14 4.92
CA GLN A 36 17.04 -8.12 5.76
C GLN A 36 17.66 -9.28 4.95
N SER A 37 17.00 -9.71 3.88
CA SER A 37 17.51 -10.76 2.97
C SER A 37 18.86 -10.41 2.35
N SER A 38 19.20 -9.12 2.26
CA SER A 38 20.49 -8.66 1.75
C SER A 38 21.64 -8.82 2.75
N TYR A 39 21.33 -9.04 4.04
CA TYR A 39 22.32 -9.08 5.13
C TYR A 39 22.32 -10.38 5.94
N SER A 40 21.21 -11.13 5.96
CA SER A 40 21.04 -12.34 6.79
C SER A 40 20.26 -13.41 6.04
N GLY A 41 20.71 -14.67 6.16
CA GLY A 41 19.97 -15.83 5.65
C GLY A 41 18.78 -16.26 6.52
N ASN A 42 18.61 -15.66 7.70
CA ASN A 42 17.47 -15.90 8.58
C ASN A 42 16.58 -14.66 8.60
N VAL A 43 15.68 -14.58 7.61
CA VAL A 43 14.76 -13.47 7.42
C VAL A 43 13.52 -13.66 8.30
N LYS A 44 13.14 -12.63 9.05
CA LYS A 44 12.00 -12.59 9.94
C LYS A 44 11.13 -11.38 9.60
N PRO A 45 9.80 -11.51 9.71
CA PRO A 45 8.90 -10.40 9.48
C PRO A 45 9.10 -9.31 10.54
N PHE A 46 8.83 -8.06 10.17
CA PHE A 46 8.81 -6.95 11.13
C PHE A 46 7.70 -7.14 12.17
N ARG A 47 6.54 -7.63 11.73
CA ARG A 47 5.42 -8.02 12.58
C ARG A 47 4.81 -9.33 12.11
N ASP A 48 4.75 -10.32 13.00
CA ASP A 48 4.10 -11.59 12.68
C ASP A 48 2.64 -11.39 12.28
N ASN A 49 2.26 -11.94 11.14
CA ASN A 49 0.89 -11.97 10.65
C ASN A 49 0.61 -13.31 9.96
N PHE A 50 -0.66 -13.69 9.88
CA PHE A 50 -1.05 -14.95 9.22
C PHE A 50 -0.92 -14.88 7.69
N LEU A 51 -0.90 -13.68 7.10
CA LEU A 51 -0.81 -13.47 5.65
C LEU A 51 0.54 -13.92 5.08
N GLN A 52 1.58 -13.96 5.91
CA GLN A 52 2.93 -14.36 5.52
C GLN A 52 3.20 -15.86 5.65
N ASN A 53 2.23 -16.64 6.14
CA ASN A 53 2.30 -18.09 6.05
C ASN A 53 2.24 -18.52 4.58
N SER A 54 3.01 -19.55 4.21
CA SER A 54 3.06 -20.11 2.86
C SER A 54 1.67 -20.40 2.27
N ASP A 55 0.76 -20.85 3.12
CA ASP A 55 -0.60 -21.25 2.74
C ASP A 55 -1.50 -20.05 2.40
N ASN A 56 -1.14 -18.86 2.89
CA ASN A 56 -1.94 -17.64 2.78
C ASN A 56 -1.37 -16.61 1.81
N LEU A 57 -0.34 -16.97 1.04
CA LEU A 57 0.32 -16.06 0.10
C LEU A 57 -0.64 -15.47 -0.94
N ASN A 58 -1.69 -16.20 -1.34
CA ASN A 58 -2.72 -15.67 -2.23
C ASN A 58 -3.53 -14.53 -1.58
N TYR A 59 -3.83 -14.64 -0.29
CA TYR A 59 -4.49 -13.56 0.46
C TYR A 59 -3.57 -12.35 0.60
N LEU A 60 -2.28 -12.56 0.86
CA LEU A 60 -1.29 -11.49 0.88
C LEU A 60 -1.25 -10.73 -0.44
N LYS A 61 -1.17 -11.44 -1.57
CA LYS A 61 -1.22 -10.85 -2.91
C LYS A 61 -2.50 -10.04 -3.12
N PHE A 62 -3.65 -10.60 -2.75
CA PHE A 62 -4.94 -9.92 -2.88
C PHE A 62 -4.98 -8.62 -2.05
N VAL A 63 -4.55 -8.67 -0.79
CA VAL A 63 -4.51 -7.50 0.10
C VAL A 63 -3.61 -6.40 -0.46
N ILE A 64 -2.41 -6.75 -0.95
CA ILE A 64 -1.47 -5.77 -1.53
C ILE A 64 -2.05 -5.17 -2.81
N CYS A 65 -2.65 -5.97 -3.71
CA CYS A 65 -3.30 -5.46 -4.90
C CYS A 65 -4.47 -4.52 -4.56
N PHE A 66 -5.27 -4.87 -3.54
CA PHE A 66 -6.38 -4.03 -3.10
C PHE A 66 -5.90 -2.71 -2.48
N GLN A 67 -4.84 -2.73 -1.67
CA GLN A 67 -4.19 -1.53 -1.16
C GLN A 67 -3.67 -0.65 -2.30
N PHE A 68 -3.01 -1.24 -3.29
CA PHE A 68 -2.49 -0.50 -4.45
C PHE A 68 -3.61 0.20 -5.24
N ILE A 69 -4.73 -0.49 -5.48
CA ILE A 69 -5.92 0.09 -6.10
C ILE A 69 -6.47 1.25 -5.27
N GLY A 70 -6.54 1.09 -3.94
CA GLY A 70 -6.96 2.14 -3.01
C GLY A 70 -6.10 3.40 -3.13
N VAL A 71 -4.77 3.25 -3.20
CA VAL A 71 -3.84 4.36 -3.37
C VAL A 71 -4.01 5.05 -4.73
N ILE A 72 -4.20 4.29 -5.82
CA ILE A 72 -4.48 4.86 -7.14
C ILE A 72 -5.74 5.72 -7.10
N PHE A 73 -6.84 5.20 -6.54
CA PHE A 73 -8.08 5.96 -6.45
C PHE A 73 -7.94 7.19 -5.55
N LEU A 74 -7.20 7.09 -4.45
CA LEU A 74 -6.91 8.24 -3.59
C LEU A 74 -6.12 9.32 -4.35
N LEU A 75 -5.13 8.93 -5.15
CA LEU A 75 -4.31 9.84 -5.95
C LEU A 75 -5.12 10.51 -7.06
N LEU A 76 -5.92 9.73 -7.80
CA LEU A 76 -6.82 10.26 -8.84
C LEU A 76 -7.84 11.22 -8.24
N PHE A 77 -8.46 10.84 -7.12
CA PHE A 77 -9.40 11.68 -6.41
C PHE A 77 -8.76 12.99 -5.94
N TRP A 78 -7.52 12.95 -5.45
CA TRP A 78 -6.77 14.13 -5.05
C TRP A 78 -6.50 15.08 -6.23
N LEU A 79 -6.07 14.54 -7.38
CA LEU A 79 -5.79 15.31 -8.59
C LEU A 79 -7.05 15.98 -9.15
N ILE A 80 -8.18 15.25 -9.22
CA ILE A 80 -9.45 15.77 -9.73
C ILE A 80 -9.98 16.91 -8.85
N ASN A 81 -9.81 16.79 -7.53
CA ASN A 81 -10.32 17.77 -6.56
C ASN A 81 -9.36 18.93 -6.27
N LYS A 82 -8.27 19.09 -7.04
CA LYS A 82 -7.27 20.16 -6.87
C LYS A 82 -7.88 21.56 -6.68
N ARG A 83 -8.96 21.87 -7.42
CA ARG A 83 -9.64 23.18 -7.40
C ARG A 83 -10.30 23.53 -6.06
N ASN A 84 -10.52 22.55 -5.17
CA ASN A 84 -11.19 22.76 -3.90
C ASN A 84 -10.24 23.06 -2.73
N MET A 85 -8.93 23.16 -2.99
CA MET A 85 -7.90 23.40 -1.98
C MET A 85 -7.46 24.86 -1.97
N ASP A 86 -7.62 25.52 -0.82
CA ASP A 86 -7.27 26.94 -0.66
C ASP A 86 -5.75 27.15 -0.55
N SER A 87 -4.98 26.13 -0.12
CA SER A 87 -3.52 26.20 0.00
C SER A 87 -2.81 25.29 -1.01
N GLN A 88 -2.10 25.91 -1.95
CA GLN A 88 -1.31 25.21 -2.97
C GLN A 88 -0.16 24.38 -2.38
N LEU A 89 0.45 24.82 -1.27
CA LEU A 89 1.53 24.09 -0.61
C LEU A 89 1.05 22.77 -0.01
N VAL A 90 -0.08 22.79 0.71
CA VAL A 90 -0.67 21.59 1.31
C VAL A 90 -1.01 20.56 0.23
N PHE A 91 -1.53 21.02 -0.91
CA PHE A 91 -1.81 20.16 -2.05
C PHE A 91 -0.57 19.42 -2.55
N TRP A 92 0.55 20.11 -2.76
CA TRP A 92 1.79 19.50 -3.25
C TRP A 92 2.43 18.55 -2.23
N ILE A 93 2.40 18.89 -0.95
CA ILE A 93 2.92 18.01 0.11
C ILE A 93 2.14 16.69 0.15
N ILE A 94 0.80 16.76 0.14
CA ILE A 94 -0.03 15.55 0.16
C ILE A 94 0.12 14.76 -1.13
N LEU A 95 0.22 15.43 -2.28
CA LEU A 95 0.45 14.76 -3.56
C LEU A 95 1.79 14.00 -3.56
N LEU A 96 2.86 14.62 -3.07
CA LEU A 96 4.18 14.00 -2.98
C LEU A 96 4.15 12.77 -2.04
N LEU A 97 3.45 12.87 -0.91
CA LEU A 97 3.25 11.76 0.01
C LEU A 97 2.41 10.63 -0.60
N CYS A 98 1.36 10.95 -1.36
CA CYS A 98 0.57 9.94 -2.06
C CYS A 98 1.37 9.27 -3.18
N LEU A 99 2.21 10.03 -3.89
CA LEU A 99 3.11 9.50 -4.91
C LEU A 99 4.15 8.54 -4.31
N SER A 100 4.77 8.91 -3.19
CA SER A 100 5.74 8.02 -2.53
C SER A 100 5.06 6.71 -2.08
N ILE A 101 3.89 6.80 -1.46
CA ILE A 101 3.10 5.62 -1.08
C ILE A 101 2.73 4.78 -2.31
N ALA A 102 2.32 5.42 -3.42
CA ALA A 102 1.98 4.72 -4.66
C ALA A 102 3.18 3.98 -5.25
N SER A 103 4.36 4.60 -5.27
CA SER A 103 5.60 3.98 -5.75
C SER A 103 5.99 2.77 -4.90
N VAL A 104 5.93 2.90 -3.57
CA VAL A 104 6.23 1.81 -2.63
C VAL A 104 5.22 0.67 -2.79
N SER A 105 3.93 0.99 -2.88
CA SER A 105 2.86 0.00 -3.07
C SER A 105 2.94 -0.70 -4.42
N PHE A 106 3.34 0.03 -5.48
CA PHE A 106 3.56 -0.54 -6.81
C PHE A 106 4.69 -1.58 -6.79
N LEU A 107 5.82 -1.25 -6.17
CA LEU A 107 6.95 -2.18 -6.02
C LEU A 107 6.56 -3.41 -5.20
N ALA A 108 5.82 -3.23 -4.10
CA ALA A 108 5.31 -4.35 -3.30
C ALA A 108 4.35 -5.24 -4.12
N ALA A 109 3.46 -4.64 -4.92
CA ALA A 109 2.52 -5.37 -5.76
C ALA A 109 3.21 -6.12 -6.91
N THR A 110 4.18 -5.50 -7.59
CA THR A 110 4.93 -6.18 -8.65
C THR A 110 5.73 -7.35 -8.10
N PHE A 111 6.40 -7.17 -6.95
CA PHE A 111 7.09 -8.25 -6.24
C PHE A 111 6.13 -9.37 -5.84
N ALA A 112 4.98 -9.05 -5.23
CA ALA A 112 4.00 -10.04 -4.81
C ALA A 112 3.43 -10.85 -6.00
N LEU A 113 3.26 -10.21 -7.17
CA LEU A 113 2.76 -10.87 -8.38
C LEU A 113 3.82 -11.74 -9.06
N THR A 114 5.07 -11.29 -9.12
CA THR A 114 6.19 -12.06 -9.72
C THR A 114 6.69 -13.18 -8.82
N PHE A 115 6.56 -13.03 -7.50
CA PHE A 115 6.93 -14.06 -6.54
C PHE A 115 5.92 -15.22 -6.58
N ASN A 116 6.29 -16.30 -7.25
CA ASN A 116 5.53 -17.54 -7.24
C ASN A 116 6.28 -18.58 -6.39
N PRO A 117 5.75 -18.99 -5.22
CA PRO A 117 6.38 -20.01 -4.39
C PRO A 117 6.35 -21.40 -5.05
N ASN A 118 5.69 -21.58 -6.20
CA ASN A 118 5.62 -22.86 -6.90
C ASN A 118 6.93 -23.31 -7.57
N PHE A 119 8.08 -22.69 -7.26
CA PHE A 119 9.39 -23.31 -7.51
C PHE A 119 9.72 -24.28 -6.37
N VAL A 120 8.97 -25.39 -6.33
CA VAL A 120 9.43 -26.64 -5.74
C VAL A 120 9.72 -27.59 -6.90
N LEU A 121 10.97 -27.60 -7.34
CA LEU A 121 11.67 -28.75 -7.92
C LEU A 121 13.16 -28.60 -7.62
#